data_AF-A0A934RWQ8-F1
#
_entry.id   AF-A0A934RWQ8-F1
#
_cell.length_a   1.000
_cell.length_b   1.000
_cell.length_c   1.000
_cell.angle_alpha   90.00
_cell.angle_beta   90.00
_cell.angle_gamma   90.00
#
_symmetry.space_group_name_H-M   'P 1'
#
loop_
_entity.id
_entity.type
_entity.pdbx_description
1 polymer ?
#
loop_
_entity_poly.entity_id
_entity_poly.type
_entity_poly.pdbx_seq_one_letter_code
_entity_poly.pdbx_strand_id
1 'polypeptide(L)'
;MHVHKSGDRTHNVMTAVMFLLFLITGILAALSLLHQKLYSPFGILTTADSGANFYYGISIYITIAATLLTSALIRIALRITK
;
A
#
# COMPACT_ATOMS: atom_id res chain seq x y z
N MET A 1 19.09 -30.46 11.04
CA MET A 1 18.91 -29.67 9.79
C MET A 1 17.87 -28.57 10.06
N HIS A 2 18.29 -27.43 10.61
CA HIS A 2 17.42 -26.31 11.02
C HIS A 2 17.20 -25.36 9.82
N VAL A 3 16.26 -25.68 8.92
CA VAL A 3 15.95 -24.83 7.74
C VAL A 3 14.64 -24.04 7.93
N HIS A 4 14.01 -24.07 9.11
CA HIS A 4 12.71 -23.41 9.32
C HIS A 4 12.79 -21.91 9.65
N LYS A 5 13.93 -21.40 10.13
CA LYS A 5 14.04 -20.01 10.63
C LYS A 5 14.03 -18.93 9.54
N SER A 6 14.40 -19.26 8.31
CA SER A 6 14.51 -18.28 7.22
C SER A 6 13.13 -17.87 6.68
N GLY A 7 12.20 -18.83 6.53
CA GLY A 7 10.86 -18.59 6.00
C GLY A 7 9.98 -17.71 6.89
N ASP A 8 10.08 -17.87 8.21
CA ASP A 8 9.33 -17.02 9.15
C ASP A 8 9.86 -15.57 9.16
N ARG A 9 11.18 -15.41 8.98
CA ARG A 9 11.82 -14.09 8.97
C ARG A 9 11.44 -13.32 7.70
N THR A 10 11.46 -13.97 6.54
CA THR A 10 11.02 -13.35 5.27
C THR A 10 9.52 -13.07 5.26
N HIS A 11 8.72 -13.95 5.87
CA HIS A 11 7.28 -13.72 6.04
C HIS A 11 7.01 -12.44 6.85
N ASN A 12 7.62 -12.31 8.03
CA ASN A 12 7.41 -11.17 8.92
C ASN A 12 7.94 -9.86 8.33
N VAL A 13 9.13 -9.88 7.72
CA VAL A 13 9.70 -8.69 7.07
C VAL A 13 8.80 -8.22 5.94
N MET A 14 8.30 -9.13 5.11
CA MET A 14 7.49 -8.74 3.95
C MET A 14 6.08 -8.29 4.35
N THR A 15 5.48 -8.87 5.40
CA THR A 15 4.24 -8.36 6.00
C THR A 15 4.46 -6.95 6.58
N ALA A 16 5.57 -6.70 7.27
CA ALA A 16 5.90 -5.37 7.77
C ALA A 16 6.13 -4.35 6.64
N VAL A 17 6.80 -4.75 5.55
CA VAL A 17 6.96 -3.91 4.35
C VAL A 17 5.61 -3.59 3.72
N MET A 18 4.69 -4.56 3.63
CA MET A 18 3.33 -4.31 3.12
C MET A 18 2.57 -3.30 3.98
N PHE A 19 2.66 -3.40 5.31
CA PHE A 19 2.07 -2.39 6.21
C PHE A 19 2.71 -1.01 6.06
N LEU A 20 4.02 -0.94 5.91
CA LEU A 20 4.74 0.32 5.69
C LEU A 20 4.29 0.98 4.38
N LEU A 21 4.22 0.21 3.29
CA LEU A 21 3.77 0.70 1.99
C LEU A 21 2.29 1.13 2.02
N PHE A 22 1.43 0.40 2.73
CA PHE A 22 0.04 0.78 2.98
C PHE A 22 -0.03 2.15 3.68
N LEU A 23 0.76 2.34 4.74
CA LEU A 23 0.79 3.59 5.52
C LEU A 23 1.27 4.77 4.66
N ILE A 24 2.36 4.58 3.90
CA ILE A 24 2.89 5.60 2.99
C ILE A 24 1.85 5.97 1.92
N THR A 25 1.19 4.97 1.32
CA THR A 25 0.15 5.20 0.31
C THR A 25 -1.07 5.93 0.89
N GLY A 26 -1.48 5.58 2.12
CA GLY A 26 -2.56 6.27 2.83
C GLY A 26 -2.21 7.73 3.16
N ILE A 27 -0.98 8.00 3.59
CA ILE A 27 -0.49 9.37 3.85
C ILE A 27 -0.46 10.18 2.55
N LEU A 28 0.03 9.62 1.44
CA LEU A 28 0.03 10.28 0.14
C LEU A 28 -1.38 10.59 -0.35
N ALA A 29 -2.34 9.67 -0.17
CA ALA A 29 -3.74 9.91 -0.50
C ALA A 29 -4.33 11.05 0.35
N ALA A 30 -4.09 11.04 1.66
CA ALA A 30 -4.57 12.09 2.57
C ALA A 30 -3.97 13.46 2.25
N LEU A 31 -2.66 13.53 1.99
CA LEU A 31 -1.98 14.75 1.54
C LEU A 31 -2.51 15.24 0.18
N SER A 32 -2.85 14.30 -0.71
CA SER A 32 -3.41 14.63 -2.02
C SER A 32 -4.82 15.23 -1.90
N LEU A 33 -5.65 14.68 -1.01
CA LEU A 33 -6.96 15.21 -0.67
C LEU A 33 -6.87 16.59 -0.01
N LEU A 34 -5.94 16.77 0.93
CA LEU A 34 -5.78 18.02 1.69
C LEU A 34 -5.36 19.18 0.78
N HIS A 35 -4.44 18.96 -0.15
CA HIS A 35 -3.91 20.00 -1.03
C HIS A 35 -4.61 20.06 -2.39
N GLN A 36 -5.65 19.23 -2.62
CA GLN A 36 -6.31 19.05 -3.93
C GLN A 36 -5.31 18.85 -5.08
N LYS A 37 -4.16 18.25 -4.77
CA LYS A 37 -3.04 18.08 -5.70
C LYS A 37 -2.59 16.64 -5.61
N LEU A 38 -2.52 15.97 -6.75
CA LEU A 38 -2.17 14.57 -6.76
C LEU A 38 -0.65 14.38 -6.62
N TYR A 39 -0.21 13.81 -5.50
CA TYR A 39 1.20 13.49 -5.27
C TYR A 39 1.51 12.09 -5.80
N SER A 40 1.88 11.98 -7.08
CA SER A 40 2.20 10.71 -7.75
C SER A 40 3.62 10.22 -7.50
N PRO A 41 3.82 9.11 -6.76
CA PRO A 41 5.15 8.51 -6.61
C PRO A 41 5.67 7.90 -7.92
N PHE A 42 4.80 7.65 -8.90
CA PHE A 42 5.15 7.04 -10.20
C PHE A 42 5.19 8.05 -11.36
N GLY A 43 4.98 9.34 -11.12
CA GLY A 43 4.93 10.36 -12.19
C GLY A 43 3.77 10.24 -13.19
N ILE A 44 2.92 9.21 -13.10
CA ILE A 44 1.86 8.92 -14.09
C ILE A 44 0.69 9.92 -14.02
N LEU A 45 0.51 10.64 -12.91
CA LEU A 45 -0.77 11.33 -12.64
C LEU A 45 -0.63 12.78 -12.14
N THR A 46 0.50 13.45 -12.40
CA THR A 46 0.62 14.90 -12.17
C THR A 46 -0.29 15.62 -13.16
N THR A 47 -1.54 15.88 -12.77
CA THR A 47 -2.44 16.76 -13.51
C THR A 47 -2.79 17.93 -12.61
N ALA A 48 -2.61 19.15 -13.13
CA ALA A 48 -2.84 20.39 -12.42
C ALA A 48 -4.34 20.76 -12.32
N ASP A 49 -5.21 19.98 -12.95
CA ASP A 49 -6.64 20.25 -13.04
C ASP A 49 -7.43 19.42 -12.02
N SER A 50 -8.24 20.13 -11.23
CA SER A 50 -9.16 19.66 -10.19
C SER A 50 -10.38 18.89 -10.73
N GLY A 51 -10.21 18.16 -11.83
CA GLY A 51 -11.27 17.42 -12.53
C GLY A 51 -11.26 15.91 -12.25
N ALA A 52 -11.89 15.14 -13.15
CA ALA A 52 -12.02 13.68 -13.06
C ALA A 52 -10.68 12.95 -12.84
N ASN A 53 -9.57 13.49 -13.36
CA ASN A 53 -8.22 12.92 -13.24
C ASN A 53 -7.71 12.87 -11.79
N PHE A 54 -8.10 13.83 -10.95
CA PHE A 54 -7.79 13.81 -9.52
C PHE A 54 -8.46 12.61 -8.83
N TYR A 55 -9.75 12.39 -9.11
CA TYR A 55 -10.50 11.27 -8.56
C TYR A 55 -10.02 9.91 -9.07
N TYR A 56 -9.62 9.82 -10.35
CA TYR A 56 -8.95 8.62 -10.86
C TYR A 56 -7.66 8.34 -10.10
N GLY A 57 -6.84 9.35 -9.84
CA GLY A 57 -5.62 9.18 -9.06
C GLY A 57 -5.85 8.73 -7.62
N ILE A 58 -6.83 9.33 -6.94
CA ILE A 58 -7.23 8.92 -5.60
C ILE A 58 -7.74 7.47 -5.59
N SER A 59 -8.54 7.06 -6.58
CA SER A 59 -9.03 5.68 -6.68
C SER A 59 -7.90 4.66 -6.81
N ILE A 60 -6.82 5.01 -7.52
CA ILE A 60 -5.64 4.15 -7.66
C ILE A 60 -4.93 4.00 -6.31
N TYR A 61 -4.75 5.09 -5.55
CA TYR A 61 -4.14 5.00 -4.21
C TYR A 61 -4.96 4.13 -3.26
N ILE A 62 -6.27 4.33 -3.22
CA ILE A 62 -7.16 3.53 -2.37
C ILE A 62 -7.08 2.05 -2.76
N THR A 63 -7.06 1.76 -4.05
CA THR A 63 -6.95 0.37 -4.56
C THR A 63 -5.63 -0.28 -4.16
N ILE A 64 -4.50 0.43 -4.32
CA ILE A 64 -3.18 -0.07 -3.93
C ILE A 64 -3.13 -0.29 -2.40
N ALA A 65 -3.60 0.68 -1.62
CA ALA A 65 -3.65 0.58 -0.17
C ALA A 65 -4.50 -0.62 0.28
N ALA A 66 -5.71 -0.78 -0.27
CA ALA A 66 -6.57 -1.93 0.02
C ALA A 66 -5.88 -3.25 -0.33
N THR A 67 -5.25 -3.34 -1.50
CA THR A 67 -4.54 -4.55 -1.95
C THR A 67 -3.39 -4.92 -1.02
N LEU A 68 -2.57 -3.94 -0.61
CA LEU A 68 -1.46 -4.16 0.32
C LEU A 68 -1.95 -4.61 1.70
N LEU A 69 -2.99 -3.96 2.22
CA LEU A 69 -3.59 -4.31 3.50
C LEU A 69 -4.18 -5.72 3.46
N THR A 70 -5.01 -6.03 2.46
CA THR A 70 -5.61 -7.35 2.30
C THR A 70 -4.54 -8.44 2.15
N SER A 71 -3.49 -8.19 1.37
CA SER A 71 -2.37 -9.13 1.20
C SER A 71 -1.63 -9.37 2.51
N ALA A 72 -1.39 -8.33 3.32
CA ALA A 72 -0.77 -8.45 4.63
C ALA A 72 -1.65 -9.24 5.60
N LEU A 73 -2.96 -9.00 5.61
CA LEU A 73 -3.92 -9.72 6.43
C LEU A 73 -4.01 -11.20 6.04
N ILE A 74 -4.07 -11.52 4.74
CA ILE A 74 -4.06 -12.92 4.26
C ILE A 74 -2.78 -13.62 4.71
N ARG A 75 -1.62 -12.96 4.58
CA ARG A 75 -0.34 -13.52 5.05
C ARG A 75 -0.37 -13.84 6.55
N ILE A 76 -0.86 -12.91 7.37
CA ILE A 76 -1.02 -13.14 8.82
C ILE A 76 -1.98 -14.31 9.09
N ALA A 77 -3.13 -14.35 8.43
CA ALA A 77 -4.12 -15.41 8.59
C ALA A 77 -3.55 -16.80 8.22
N LEU A 78 -2.80 -16.89 7.13
CA LEU A 78 -2.12 -18.12 6.72
C LEU A 78 -1.05 -18.57 7.72
N ARG A 79 -0.43 -17.63 8.45
CA ARG A 79 0.54 -17.95 9.51
C ARG A 79 -0.14 -18.45 10.78
N ILE A 80 -1.33 -17.94 11.10
CA ILE A 80 -2.10 -18.38 12.27
C ILE A 80 -2.74 -19.76 12.03
N THR A 81 -3.12 -20.05 10.78
CA THR A 81 -3.82 -21.31 10.42
C THR A 81 -2.86 -22.50 10.25
N LYS A 82 -1.56 -22.24 10.04
CA LYS A 82 -0.50 -23.27 9.98
C LYS A 82 0.05 -23.56 11.36
#